data_AF-A0A840J0E5-F1
#
_entry.id   AF-A0A840J0E5-F1
#
_cell.length_a   1.000
_cell.length_b   1.000
_cell.length_c   1.000
_cell.angle_alpha   90.00
_cell.angle_beta   90.00
_cell.angle_gamma   90.00
#
_symmetry.space_group_name_H-M   'P 1'
#
loop_
_entity.id
_entity.type
_entity.pdbx_description
1 polymer ?
#
loop_
_entity_poly.entity_id
_entity_poly.type
_entity_poly.pdbx_seq_one_letter_code
_entity_poly.pdbx_strand_id
1 'polypeptide(L)'
;MAVPRGTRFEIQHDLVFPEGAAIVGPVTPDMEYVSNEDKARGKQPKQKIDEQTGLPQWKVTVTDPSAEKDRDKSVTVTLLDRVQPVPPPAVMQGFDFRPVLFEGLTVEPRVMGEKFKYQGWALRATGMREPKGATRPAQNKGAGQGSSEQKAA
;
A
#
# COMPACT_ATOMS: atom_id res chain seq x y z
N MET A 1 -6.54 -24.45 20.38
CA MET A 1 -7.04 -24.24 18.99
C MET A 1 -5.98 -24.79 18.05
N ALA A 2 -6.39 -25.38 16.92
CA ALA A 2 -5.44 -25.94 15.95
C ALA A 2 -4.56 -24.87 15.27
N VAL A 3 -5.11 -23.66 15.08
CA VAL A 3 -4.36 -22.50 14.59
C VAL A 3 -4.20 -21.50 15.75
N PRO A 4 -2.96 -21.15 16.14
CA PRO A 4 -2.71 -20.13 17.16
C PRO A 4 -3.18 -18.74 16.73
N ARG A 5 -3.49 -17.88 17.71
CA ARG A 5 -3.74 -16.46 17.44
C ARG A 5 -2.47 -15.78 16.94
N GLY A 6 -2.62 -14.83 16.02
CA GLY A 6 -1.48 -14.15 15.40
C GLY A 6 -0.77 -14.96 14.31
N THR A 7 -1.32 -16.11 13.91
CA THR A 7 -0.84 -16.84 12.73
C THR A 7 -0.95 -15.95 11.50
N ARG A 8 0.15 -15.82 10.76
CA ARG A 8 0.23 -15.07 9.51
C ARG A 8 0.30 -16.07 8.37
N PHE A 9 -0.48 -15.83 7.33
CA PHE A 9 -0.45 -16.65 6.12
C PHE A 9 0.23 -15.86 5.02
N GLU A 10 1.23 -16.45 4.39
CA GLU A 10 1.82 -15.90 3.19
C GLU A 10 0.80 -15.95 2.05
N ILE A 11 0.73 -14.86 1.29
CA ILE A 11 -0.16 -14.76 0.15
C ILE A 11 0.54 -14.00 -0.96
N GLN A 12 0.26 -14.37 -2.20
CA GLN A 12 0.79 -13.64 -3.35
C GLN A 12 0.09 -12.29 -3.50
N HIS A 13 0.85 -11.29 -3.92
CA HIS A 13 0.34 -9.96 -4.21
C HIS A 13 -0.88 -10.00 -5.14
N ASP A 14 -0.79 -10.75 -6.24
CA ASP A 14 -1.81 -10.77 -7.29
C ASP A 14 -3.12 -11.46 -6.86
N LEU A 15 -3.09 -12.23 -5.76
CA LEU A 15 -4.31 -12.78 -5.15
C LEU A 15 -5.02 -11.77 -4.25
N VAL A 16 -4.28 -10.83 -3.65
CA VAL A 16 -4.85 -9.77 -2.80
C VAL A 16 -5.24 -8.55 -3.65
N PHE A 17 -4.43 -8.24 -4.67
CA PHE A 17 -4.60 -7.10 -5.55
C PHE A 17 -4.57 -7.54 -7.03
N PRO A 18 -5.65 -8.18 -7.55
CA PRO A 18 -5.70 -8.69 -8.91
C PRO A 18 -5.45 -7.66 -10.02
N GLU A 19 -5.92 -6.43 -9.83
CA GLU A 19 -5.70 -5.32 -10.77
C GLU A 19 -4.48 -4.46 -10.42
N GLY A 20 -3.67 -4.93 -9.47
CA GLY A 20 -2.53 -4.20 -8.91
C GLY A 20 -2.93 -3.27 -7.77
N ALA A 21 -1.92 -2.64 -7.18
CA ALA A 21 -2.08 -1.76 -6.03
C ALA A 21 -1.30 -0.46 -6.26
N ALA A 22 -1.79 0.63 -5.68
CA ALA A 22 -1.09 1.91 -5.74
C ALA A 22 -0.98 2.55 -4.37
N ILE A 23 0.21 3.00 -3.99
CA ILE A 23 0.40 3.78 -2.76
C ILE A 23 -0.15 5.19 -2.97
N VAL A 24 -0.91 5.64 -1.97
CA VAL A 24 -1.42 7.00 -1.86
C VAL A 24 -0.83 7.65 -0.60
N GLY A 25 0.02 8.66 -0.82
CA GLY A 25 0.70 9.40 0.24
C GLY A 25 2.02 8.77 0.73
N PRO A 26 2.63 9.34 1.78
CA PRO A 26 3.93 8.92 2.28
C PRO A 26 3.83 7.68 3.18
N VAL A 27 4.93 6.93 3.23
CA VAL A 27 5.12 5.88 4.25
C VAL A 27 5.37 6.57 5.59
N THR A 28 4.62 6.23 6.62
CA THR A 28 4.75 6.82 7.95
C THR A 28 5.09 5.75 8.99
N PRO A 29 5.81 6.07 10.08
CA PRO A 29 6.02 5.11 11.16
C PRO A 29 4.69 4.76 11.80
N ASP A 30 4.42 3.47 12.06
CA ASP A 30 3.24 3.10 12.83
C ASP A 30 3.52 3.30 14.31
N MET A 31 3.00 4.40 14.86
CA MET A 31 3.21 4.77 16.26
C MET A 31 2.21 4.05 17.17
N GLU A 32 2.67 3.69 18.37
CA GLU A 32 1.80 3.24 19.44
C GLU A 32 0.82 4.34 19.83
N TYR A 33 -0.44 3.96 20.05
CA TYR A 33 -1.43 4.89 20.55
C TYR A 33 -1.15 5.18 22.02
N VAL A 34 -0.73 6.42 22.30
CA VAL A 34 -0.57 6.92 23.66
C VAL A 34 -1.78 7.77 24.02
N SER A 35 -2.46 7.41 25.11
CA SER A 35 -3.60 8.16 25.64
C SER A 35 -3.20 9.59 26.01
N ASN A 36 -4.17 10.52 26.05
CA ASN A 36 -3.89 11.90 26.45
C ASN A 36 -3.37 12.00 27.91
N GLU A 37 -3.81 11.10 28.79
CA GLU A 37 -3.30 10.99 30.16
C GLU A 37 -1.84 10.52 30.20
N ASP A 38 -1.47 9.54 29.39
CA ASP A 38 -0.09 9.06 29.31
C ASP A 38 0.85 10.10 28.67
N LYS A 39 0.37 10.85 27.67
CA LYS A 39 1.10 12.00 27.11
C LYS A 39 1.33 13.09 28.16
N ALA A 40 0.33 13.38 28.98
CA ALA A 40 0.44 14.33 30.09
C ALA A 40 1.44 13.87 31.17
N ARG A 41 1.65 12.55 31.31
CA ARG A 41 2.68 11.95 32.16
C ARG A 41 4.05 11.83 31.48
N GLY A 42 4.23 12.42 30.30
CA GLY A 42 5.50 12.45 29.57
C GLY A 42 5.84 11.18 28.79
N LYS A 43 4.92 10.22 28.63
CA LYS A 43 5.16 9.09 27.72
C LYS A 43 5.18 9.59 26.27
N GLN A 44 6.30 9.37 25.60
CA GLN A 44 6.44 9.65 24.18
C GLN A 44 5.90 8.47 23.36
N PRO A 45 5.18 8.74 22.26
CA PRO A 45 4.73 7.70 21.35
C PRO A 45 5.96 7.02 20.74
N LYS A 46 6.05 5.71 20.91
CA LYS A 46 7.11 4.89 20.31
C LYS A 46 6.59 4.26 19.03
N GLN A 47 7.45 4.07 18.05
CA GLN A 47 7.12 3.26 16.89
C GLN A 47 6.88 1.82 17.34
N LYS A 48 5.83 1.19 16.81
CA LYS A 48 5.55 -0.21 17.08
C LYS A 48 6.62 -1.08 16.44
N ILE A 49 7.02 -2.09 17.19
CA ILE A 49 7.87 -3.16 16.71
C ILE A 49 7.00 -4.40 16.51
N ASP A 50 7.24 -5.10 15.41
CA ASP A 50 6.56 -6.34 15.13
C ASP A 50 7.07 -7.47 16.02
N GLU A 51 6.17 -8.17 16.71
CA GLU A 51 6.53 -9.18 17.71
C GLU A 51 7.19 -10.43 17.10
N GLN A 52 6.89 -10.76 15.84
CA GLN A 52 7.45 -11.96 15.18
C GLN A 52 8.81 -11.69 14.55
N THR A 53 8.98 -10.52 13.95
CA THR A 53 10.21 -10.19 13.20
C THR A 53 11.18 -9.32 13.98
N GLY A 54 10.73 -8.63 15.04
CA GLY A 54 11.51 -7.64 15.77
C GLY A 54 11.78 -6.36 14.97
N LEU A 55 11.12 -6.16 13.83
CA LEU A 55 11.35 -5.02 12.94
C LEU A 55 10.38 -3.86 13.24
N PRO A 56 10.80 -2.61 13.01
CA PRO A 56 9.90 -1.46 13.06
C PRO A 56 8.75 -1.60 12.07
N GLN A 57 7.56 -1.21 12.52
CA GLN A 57 6.38 -1.14 11.68
C GLN A 57 6.28 0.23 11.02
N TRP A 58 6.18 0.22 9.71
CA TRP A 58 5.82 1.37 8.90
C TRP A 58 4.44 1.12 8.32
N LYS A 59 3.65 2.15 8.07
CA LYS A 59 2.35 2.01 7.44
C LYS A 59 2.26 2.87 6.21
N VAL A 60 1.56 2.35 5.22
CA VAL A 60 1.28 3.02 3.97
C VAL A 60 -0.17 2.77 3.59
N THR A 61 -0.81 3.82 3.09
CA THR A 61 -2.16 3.72 2.53
C THR A 61 -2.05 3.30 1.08
N VAL A 62 -2.80 2.27 0.72
CA VAL A 62 -2.78 1.64 -0.58
C VAL A 62 -4.18 1.67 -1.13
N THR A 63 -4.30 2.14 -2.37
CA THR A 63 -5.52 2.05 -3.14
C THR A 63 -5.56 0.78 -3.95
N ASP A 64 -6.67 0.05 -3.81
CA ASP A 64 -7.01 -1.14 -4.58
C ASP A 64 -8.16 -0.82 -5.55
N PRO A 65 -7.90 -0.80 -6.88
CA PRO A 65 -8.94 -0.58 -7.88
C PRO A 65 -9.91 -1.77 -8.02
N SER A 66 -9.50 -2.98 -7.63
CA SER A 66 -10.32 -4.19 -7.76
C SER A 66 -11.36 -4.37 -6.64
N ALA A 67 -11.27 -3.54 -5.59
CA ALA A 67 -12.15 -3.65 -4.44
C ALA A 67 -13.60 -3.29 -4.76
N GLU A 68 -14.52 -4.22 -4.50
CA GLU A 68 -15.97 -4.05 -4.73
C GLU A 68 -16.60 -2.99 -3.80
N LYS A 69 -16.07 -2.84 -2.58
CA LYS A 69 -16.60 -1.92 -1.57
C LYS A 69 -15.69 -0.71 -1.43
N ASP A 70 -16.27 0.48 -1.34
CA ASP A 70 -15.49 1.73 -1.18
C ASP A 70 -14.59 1.73 0.06
N ARG A 71 -14.96 1.00 1.11
CA ARG A 71 -14.14 0.85 2.31
C ARG A 71 -12.85 0.07 2.05
N ASP A 72 -12.92 -0.92 1.15
CA ASP A 72 -11.82 -1.81 0.85
C ASP A 72 -10.93 -1.25 -0.28
N LYS A 73 -11.38 -0.19 -0.97
CA LYS A 73 -10.55 0.57 -1.93
C LYS A 73 -9.35 1.26 -1.30
N SER A 74 -9.37 1.50 0.01
CA SER A 74 -8.26 2.13 0.73
C SER A 74 -7.84 1.26 1.90
N VAL A 75 -6.74 0.54 1.72
CA VAL A 75 -6.23 -0.43 2.68
C VAL A 75 -4.92 0.07 3.27
N THR A 76 -4.72 -0.16 4.56
CA THR A 76 -3.42 0.09 5.19
C THR A 76 -2.57 -1.17 5.12
N VAL A 77 -1.39 -1.08 4.51
CA VAL A 77 -0.38 -2.13 4.52
C VAL A 77 0.72 -1.74 5.50
N THR A 78 1.08 -2.65 6.39
CA THR A 78 2.20 -2.48 7.32
C THR A 78 3.47 -3.06 6.73
N LEU A 79 4.50 -2.24 6.57
CA LEU A 79 5.81 -2.65 6.09
C LEU A 79 6.73 -2.93 7.27
N LEU A 80 7.44 -4.05 7.21
CA LEU A 80 8.37 -4.49 8.23
C LEU A 80 9.80 -4.29 7.73
N ASP A 81 10.44 -3.21 8.15
CA ASP A 81 11.80 -2.87 7.70
C ASP A 81 12.54 -2.04 8.77
N ARG A 82 13.86 -2.21 8.83
CA ARG A 82 14.76 -1.50 9.78
C ARG A 82 14.80 0.00 9.51
N VAL A 83 14.67 0.40 8.25
CA VAL A 83 14.67 1.80 7.81
C VAL A 83 13.33 2.12 7.15
N GLN A 84 13.01 3.41 7.02
CA GLN A 84 11.79 3.82 6.31
C GLN A 84 11.84 3.33 4.85
N PRO A 85 10.91 2.44 4.43
CA PRO A 85 10.86 2.00 3.06
C PRO A 85 10.58 3.17 2.12
N VAL A 86 11.34 3.26 1.04
CA VAL A 86 11.16 4.30 0.02
C VAL A 86 10.09 3.83 -0.98
N PRO A 87 8.98 4.58 -1.14
CA PRO A 87 7.97 4.23 -2.14
C PRO A 87 8.52 4.32 -3.57
N PRO A 88 7.92 3.55 -4.51
CA PRO A 88 8.14 3.75 -5.94
C PRO A 88 7.86 5.21 -6.39
N PRO A 89 8.43 5.64 -7.53
CA PRO A 89 8.17 6.96 -8.06
C PRO A 89 6.69 7.13 -8.44
N ALA A 90 6.17 8.34 -8.32
CA ALA A 90 4.83 8.66 -8.79
C ALA A 90 4.80 8.65 -10.31
N VAL A 91 3.76 8.06 -10.88
CA VAL A 91 3.62 7.90 -12.34
C VAL A 91 3.05 9.17 -12.99
N MET A 92 2.26 9.95 -12.24
CA MET A 92 1.62 11.18 -12.73
C MET A 92 2.05 12.39 -11.88
N GLN A 93 2.48 13.46 -12.55
CA GLN A 93 2.81 14.71 -11.87
C GLN A 93 1.53 15.35 -11.31
N GLY A 94 1.55 15.73 -10.04
CA GLY A 94 0.40 16.35 -9.35
C GLY A 94 -0.55 15.35 -8.67
N PHE A 95 -0.36 14.04 -8.84
CA PHE A 95 -1.13 13.01 -8.15
C PHE A 95 -0.19 12.00 -7.48
N ASP A 96 -0.32 11.80 -6.18
CA ASP A 96 0.49 10.85 -5.40
C ASP A 96 0.01 9.41 -5.60
N PHE A 97 0.07 8.94 -6.85
CA PHE A 97 -0.28 7.58 -7.24
C PHE A 97 0.96 6.84 -7.73
N ARG A 98 1.33 5.82 -6.95
CA ARG A 98 2.57 5.06 -7.11
C ARG A 98 2.22 3.58 -7.20
N PRO A 99 2.16 2.99 -8.40
CA PRO A 99 1.97 1.55 -8.55
C PRO A 99 3.04 0.79 -7.77
N VAL A 100 2.61 -0.23 -7.03
CA VAL A 100 3.48 -1.01 -6.16
C VAL A 100 3.17 -2.49 -6.29
N LEU A 101 4.21 -3.30 -6.15
CA LEU A 101 4.14 -4.73 -5.92
C LEU A 101 4.74 -5.00 -4.54
N PHE A 102 3.98 -5.65 -3.67
CA PHE A 102 4.41 -6.02 -2.32
C PHE A 102 5.11 -7.38 -2.31
N GLU A 103 6.26 -7.45 -1.65
CA GLU A 103 7.03 -8.69 -1.47
C GLU A 103 6.86 -9.24 -0.05
N GLY A 104 6.79 -10.57 0.07
CA GLY A 104 6.58 -11.25 1.35
C GLY A 104 5.27 -10.81 2.02
N LEU A 105 4.21 -10.66 1.23
CA LEU A 105 2.90 -10.24 1.72
C LEU A 105 2.32 -11.34 2.61
N THR A 106 1.84 -10.94 3.77
CA THR A 106 1.20 -11.81 4.75
C THR A 106 -0.12 -11.21 5.22
N VAL A 107 -1.09 -12.09 5.43
CA VAL A 107 -2.41 -11.75 5.96
C VAL A 107 -2.57 -12.34 7.36
N GLU A 108 -3.03 -11.52 8.30
CA GLU A 108 -3.43 -11.97 9.63
C GLU A 108 -4.93 -11.71 9.82
N PRO A 109 -5.74 -12.72 10.14
CA PRO A 109 -7.16 -12.51 10.42
C PRO A 109 -7.31 -11.71 11.71
N ARG A 110 -8.04 -10.59 11.66
CA ARG A 110 -8.37 -9.77 12.83
C ARG A 110 -9.84 -9.45 12.91
N VAL A 111 -10.37 -9.46 14.14
CA VAL A 111 -11.71 -8.94 14.39
C VAL A 111 -11.62 -7.42 14.43
N MET A 112 -12.41 -6.76 13.60
CA MET A 112 -12.46 -5.31 13.49
C MET A 112 -13.88 -4.80 13.73
N GLY A 113 -14.02 -3.49 13.94
CA GLY A 113 -15.30 -2.83 14.20
C GLY A 113 -15.62 -2.71 15.69
N GLU A 114 -16.08 -1.53 16.08
CA GLU A 114 -16.36 -1.19 17.48
C GLU A 114 -17.80 -1.58 17.86
N LYS A 115 -18.79 -1.07 17.12
CA LYS A 115 -20.22 -1.35 17.34
C LYS A 115 -20.69 -2.67 16.71
N PHE A 116 -20.24 -2.96 15.49
CA PHE A 116 -20.50 -4.22 14.80
C PHE A 116 -19.18 -4.88 14.44
N LYS A 117 -18.91 -6.03 15.05
CA LYS A 117 -17.69 -6.79 14.83
C LYS A 117 -17.79 -7.53 13.51
N TYR A 118 -16.75 -7.45 12.70
CA TYR A 118 -16.61 -8.20 11.45
C TYR A 118 -15.19 -8.73 11.32
N GLN A 119 -15.02 -9.74 10.47
CA GLN A 119 -13.71 -10.29 10.16
C GLN A 119 -13.01 -9.36 9.16
N GLY A 120 -11.86 -8.81 9.55
CA GLY A 120 -10.95 -8.07 8.70
C GLY A 120 -9.60 -8.78 8.58
N TRP A 121 -8.70 -8.15 7.84
CA TRP A 121 -7.36 -8.67 7.59
C TRP A 121 -6.33 -7.57 7.85
N ALA A 122 -5.30 -7.88 8.61
CA ALA A 122 -4.12 -7.04 8.70
C ALA A 122 -3.11 -7.50 7.65
N LEU A 123 -2.78 -6.61 6.72
CA LEU A 123 -1.79 -6.84 5.66
C LEU A 123 -0.41 -6.41 6.13
N ARG A 124 0.58 -7.28 5.98
CA ARG A 124 1.98 -6.95 6.24
C ARG A 124 2.86 -7.36 5.07
N ALA A 125 3.82 -6.54 4.70
CA ALA A 125 4.80 -6.87 3.67
C ALA A 125 6.22 -6.56 4.17
N THR A 126 7.21 -7.22 3.56
CA THR A 126 8.63 -7.03 3.90
C THR A 126 9.35 -6.15 2.88
N GLY A 127 8.75 -5.94 1.71
CA GLY A 127 9.32 -5.09 0.66
C GLY A 127 8.26 -4.50 -0.27
N MET A 128 8.68 -3.49 -1.02
CA MET A 128 7.91 -2.83 -2.07
C MET A 128 8.78 -2.67 -3.29
N ARG A 129 8.23 -2.96 -4.48
CA ARG A 129 8.90 -2.68 -5.75
C ARG A 129 7.94 -2.08 -6.75
N GLU A 130 8.52 -1.45 -7.77
CA GLU A 130 7.78 -1.01 -8.95
C GLU A 130 7.33 -2.22 -9.78
N PRO A 131 6.06 -2.29 -10.22
CA PRO A 131 5.60 -3.33 -11.14
C PRO A 131 6.37 -3.27 -12.47
N LYS A 132 6.85 -4.42 -12.95
CA LYS A 132 7.49 -4.53 -14.27
C LYS A 132 6.43 -4.25 -15.34
N GLY A 133 6.49 -3.07 -15.96
CA GLY A 133 5.51 -2.64 -16.97
C GLY A 133 4.85 -1.28 -16.68
N ALA A 134 5.15 -0.63 -15.55
CA ALA A 134 4.83 0.78 -15.30
C ALA A 134 5.73 1.71 -16.14
N THR A 135 5.96 1.36 -17.41
CA THR A 135 6.64 2.21 -18.36
C THR A 135 5.76 3.43 -18.58
N ARG A 136 6.27 4.60 -18.19
CA ARG A 136 5.84 5.95 -18.59
C ARG A 136 5.10 5.87 -19.94
N PRO A 137 3.86 6.36 -20.08
CA PRO A 137 3.27 6.46 -21.41
C PRO A 137 4.25 7.26 -22.26
N ALA A 138 4.85 6.59 -23.24
CA ALA A 138 5.74 7.24 -24.18
C ALA A 138 4.92 8.36 -24.81
N GLN A 139 5.34 9.60 -24.54
CA GLN A 139 4.78 10.77 -25.16
C GLN A 139 4.90 10.56 -26.66
N ASN A 140 3.79 10.17 -27.29
CA ASN A 140 3.70 9.96 -28.72
C ASN A 140 3.98 11.34 -29.32
N LYS A 141 5.24 11.62 -29.66
CA LYS A 141 5.62 12.83 -30.40
C LYS A 141 4.90 12.71 -31.72
N GLY A 142 3.79 13.44 -31.83
CA GLY A 142 3.05 13.61 -33.07
C GLY A 142 4.02 14.07 -34.15
N ALA A 143 4.34 13.16 -35.06
CA ALA A 143 4.90 13.52 -36.34
C ALA A 143 3.73 14.12 -37.15
N GLY A 144 3.63 15.46 -37.10
CA GLY A 144 2.84 16.19 -38.06
C GLY A 144 3.40 15.94 -39.46
N GLN A 145 2.56 15.43 -40.35
CA GLN A 145 2.73 15.57 -41.78
C GLN A 145 1.50 16.32 -42.29
N GLY A 146 1.71 17.61 -42.53
CA GLY A 146 0.72 18.48 -43.12
C GLY A 146 0.53 18.21 -44.61
N SER A 147 -0.65 18.63 -45.05
CA SER A 147 -0.88 19.37 -46.30
C SER A 147 -0.96 18.56 -47.60
N SER A 148 -2.23 18.28 -47.96
CA SER A 148 -2.88 18.68 -49.23
C SER A 148 -2.10 18.55 -50.55
N GLU A 149 -2.64 17.74 -51.47
CA GLU A 149 -2.53 18.04 -52.89
C GLU A 149 -3.84 17.72 -53.63
N GLN A 150 -4.27 18.69 -54.43
CA GLN A 150 -5.52 18.77 -55.19
C GLN A 150 -5.57 17.76 -56.33
N LYS A 151 -6.72 17.11 -56.50
CA LYS A 151 -7.05 16.37 -57.71
C LYS A 151 -7.63 17.34 -58.75
N ALA A 152 -6.87 17.57 -59.82
CA ALA A 152 -7.35 18.12 -61.08
C ALA A 152 -7.50 16.96 -62.09
N ALA A 153 -8.71 16.79 -62.64
CA ALA A 153 -9.06 16.28 -63.97
C ALA A 153 -10.58 16.08 -64.03
#